data_AF-A0A348Z7N5-F1
#
_entry.id   AF-A0A348Z7N5-F1
#
_cell.length_a   1.000
_cell.length_b   1.000
_cell.length_c   1.000
_cell.angle_alpha   90.00
_cell.angle_beta   90.00
_cell.angle_gamma   90.00
#
_symmetry.space_group_name_H-M   'P 1'
#
loop_
_entity.id
_entity.type
_entity.pdbx_description
1 polymer ?
#
loop_
_entity_poly.entity_id
_entity_poly.type
_entity_poly.pdbx_seq_one_letter_code
_entity_poly.pdbx_strand_id
1 'polypeptide(L)'
;MSTCKYLETKGFRVTYLHVNKYGLISISQLEASITDETILISIIYANNEIGTIQAIIQIGNIAEKHNVYFHTDAVQTAGKIAINLSKTNANLLSLSAHKFYGPKGIGVLYIKNNTTIDPLIHGGSQEYSMRAGTENVSNIVGLGKALELSVKRIDTKQQYIKPLQIQLISQILKNIPGAKLNGHKSNRLCDNVLRI
;
A
#
# COMPACT_ATOMS: atom_id res chain seq x y z
N MET A 1 10.45 -5.14 -5.89
CA MET A 1 10.68 -6.29 -6.81
C MET A 1 11.81 -7.20 -6.35
N SER A 2 12.87 -6.67 -5.74
CA SER A 2 14.05 -7.45 -5.32
C SER A 2 13.73 -8.60 -4.34
N THR A 3 12.80 -8.42 -3.40
CA THR A 3 12.41 -9.48 -2.44
C THR A 3 11.78 -10.69 -3.14
N CYS A 4 10.84 -10.46 -4.06
CA CYS A 4 10.23 -11.55 -4.84
C CYS A 4 11.28 -12.28 -5.69
N LYS A 5 12.19 -11.54 -6.34
CA LYS A 5 13.30 -12.13 -7.11
C LYS A 5 14.21 -12.99 -6.24
N TYR A 6 14.49 -12.55 -5.02
CA TYR A 6 15.23 -13.35 -4.05
C TYR A 6 14.47 -14.63 -3.68
N LEU A 7 13.16 -14.57 -3.44
CA LEU A 7 12.34 -15.76 -3.16
C LEU A 7 12.31 -16.75 -4.34
N GLU A 8 12.33 -16.26 -5.58
CA GLU A 8 12.49 -17.14 -6.76
C GLU A 8 13.80 -17.94 -6.69
N THR A 9 14.91 -17.33 -6.24
CA THR A 9 16.18 -18.08 -6.02
C THR A 9 16.10 -19.10 -4.88
N LYS A 10 15.07 -19.03 -4.04
CA LYS A 10 14.79 -19.98 -2.96
C LYS A 10 13.78 -21.06 -3.36
N GLY A 11 13.40 -21.12 -4.64
CA GLY A 11 12.48 -22.14 -5.18
C GLY A 11 11.00 -21.74 -5.14
N PHE A 12 10.65 -20.52 -4.72
CA PHE A 12 9.28 -20.04 -4.81
C PHE A 12 8.91 -19.69 -6.26
N ARG A 13 7.68 -19.99 -6.65
CA ARG A 13 7.12 -19.51 -7.92
C ARG A 13 6.42 -18.17 -7.68
N VAL A 14 6.77 -17.15 -8.46
CA VAL A 14 6.17 -15.82 -8.35
C VAL A 14 5.46 -15.45 -9.66
N THR A 15 4.18 -15.12 -9.56
CA THR A 15 3.43 -14.56 -10.68
C THR A 15 3.40 -13.03 -10.58
N TYR A 16 3.99 -12.35 -11.56
CA TYR A 16 3.92 -10.90 -11.69
C TYR A 16 2.73 -10.50 -12.57
N LEU A 17 1.70 -9.89 -11.97
CA LEU A 17 0.54 -9.42 -12.71
C LEU A 17 0.88 -8.22 -13.60
N HIS A 18 0.25 -8.16 -14.76
CA HIS A 18 0.34 -7.01 -15.64
C HIS A 18 -0.66 -5.94 -15.19
N VAL A 19 -0.33 -4.69 -15.48
CA VAL A 19 -1.22 -3.55 -15.27
C VAL A 19 -1.65 -2.96 -16.60
N ASN A 20 -2.85 -2.40 -16.64
CA ASN A 20 -3.30 -1.63 -17.80
C ASN A 20 -2.60 -0.26 -17.86
N LYS A 21 -2.91 0.55 -18.90
CA LYS A 21 -2.34 1.90 -19.07
C LYS A 21 -2.62 2.87 -17.92
N TYR A 22 -3.56 2.57 -17.04
CA TYR A 22 -3.88 3.35 -15.85
C TYR A 22 -3.16 2.82 -14.60
N GLY A 23 -2.42 1.73 -14.70
CA GLY A 23 -1.74 1.10 -13.57
C GLY A 23 -2.63 0.23 -12.69
N LEU A 24 -3.84 -0.14 -13.16
CA LEU A 24 -4.73 -1.05 -12.46
C LEU A 24 -4.42 -2.49 -12.85
N ILE A 25 -4.44 -3.39 -11.87
CA ILE A 25 -4.38 -4.83 -12.15
C ILE A 25 -5.72 -5.31 -12.72
N SER A 26 -5.67 -6.34 -13.55
CA SER A 26 -6.89 -7.04 -13.96
C SER A 26 -7.34 -8.01 -12.88
N ILE A 27 -8.59 -7.88 -12.44
CA ILE A 27 -9.18 -8.80 -11.46
C ILE A 27 -9.30 -10.22 -12.02
N SER A 28 -9.69 -10.36 -13.29
CA SER A 28 -9.77 -11.67 -13.92
C SER A 28 -8.39 -12.32 -14.05
N GLN A 29 -7.34 -11.53 -14.33
CA GLN A 29 -5.97 -12.04 -14.35
C GLN A 29 -5.52 -12.49 -12.97
N LEU A 30 -5.83 -11.71 -11.92
CA LEU A 30 -5.53 -12.08 -10.54
C LEU A 30 -6.19 -13.42 -10.18
N GLU A 31 -7.50 -13.55 -10.38
CA GLU A 31 -8.25 -14.76 -10.02
C GLU A 31 -7.76 -15.98 -10.82
N ALA A 32 -7.49 -15.82 -12.12
CA ALA A 32 -6.95 -16.89 -12.96
C ALA A 32 -5.49 -17.28 -12.62
N SER A 33 -4.75 -16.43 -11.90
CA SER A 33 -3.37 -16.70 -11.49
C SER A 33 -3.26 -17.44 -10.16
N ILE A 34 -4.38 -17.57 -9.42
CA ILE A 34 -4.42 -18.30 -8.16
C ILE A 34 -4.45 -19.79 -8.47
N THR A 35 -3.62 -20.54 -7.74
CA THR A 35 -3.48 -21.99 -7.83
C THR A 35 -3.59 -22.59 -6.42
N ASP A 36 -3.68 -23.91 -6.32
CA ASP A 36 -3.72 -24.61 -5.03
C ASP A 36 -2.43 -24.45 -4.22
N GLU A 37 -1.33 -24.02 -4.86
CA GLU A 37 -0.04 -23.72 -4.21
C GLU A 37 0.13 -22.23 -3.84
N THR A 38 -0.84 -21.37 -4.17
CA THR A 38 -0.72 -19.93 -3.93
C THR A 38 -0.88 -19.61 -2.44
N ILE A 39 0.20 -19.15 -1.80
CA ILE A 39 0.20 -18.83 -0.36
C ILE A 39 -0.04 -17.36 -0.04
N LEU A 40 0.26 -16.45 -0.97
CA LEU A 40 0.24 -15.01 -0.72
C LEU A 40 -0.12 -14.21 -1.98
N ILE A 41 -1.10 -13.32 -1.84
CA ILE A 41 -1.35 -12.19 -2.75
C ILE A 41 -0.76 -10.94 -2.11
N SER A 42 0.11 -10.23 -2.82
CA SER A 42 0.70 -8.97 -2.33
C SER A 42 0.51 -7.85 -3.35
N ILE A 43 -0.40 -6.92 -3.07
CA ILE A 43 -0.74 -5.81 -3.97
C ILE A 43 -0.61 -4.47 -3.24
N ILE A 44 0.15 -3.55 -3.82
CA ILE A 44 0.25 -2.16 -3.32
C ILE A 44 -1.13 -1.48 -3.35
N TYR A 45 -1.50 -0.80 -2.27
CA TYR A 45 -2.79 -0.13 -2.14
C TYR A 45 -2.92 0.99 -3.18
N ALA A 46 -1.93 1.87 -3.23
CA ALA A 46 -1.83 2.89 -4.26
C ALA A 46 -0.40 3.01 -4.77
N ASN A 47 -0.24 3.07 -6.09
CA ASN A 47 1.07 3.15 -6.70
C ASN A 47 1.80 4.45 -6.31
N ASN A 48 3.05 4.33 -5.88
CA ASN A 48 3.88 5.45 -5.41
C ASN A 48 4.30 6.43 -6.51
N GLU A 49 4.28 6.02 -7.77
CA GLU A 49 4.67 6.86 -8.91
C GLU A 49 3.47 7.58 -9.52
N ILE A 50 2.41 6.85 -9.85
CA ILE A 50 1.25 7.36 -10.59
C ILE A 50 0.01 7.61 -9.71
N GLY A 51 0.08 7.28 -8.42
CA GLY A 51 -0.97 7.53 -7.43
C GLY A 51 -2.24 6.69 -7.61
N THR A 52 -2.32 5.81 -8.62
CA THR A 52 -3.52 5.01 -8.90
C THR A 52 -3.81 4.05 -7.76
N ILE A 53 -5.06 4.01 -7.33
CA ILE A 53 -5.54 3.20 -6.20
C ILE A 53 -6.12 1.88 -6.75
N GLN A 54 -5.66 0.75 -6.23
CA GLN A 54 -6.15 -0.58 -6.61
C GLN A 54 -7.50 -0.88 -5.95
N ALA A 55 -8.25 -1.84 -6.50
CA ALA A 55 -9.52 -2.31 -5.94
C ALA A 55 -9.32 -3.24 -4.72
N ILE A 56 -8.69 -2.74 -3.66
CA ILE A 56 -8.19 -3.53 -2.52
C ILE A 56 -9.29 -4.33 -1.82
N ILE A 57 -10.49 -3.78 -1.67
CA ILE A 57 -11.64 -4.51 -1.09
C ILE A 57 -11.99 -5.74 -1.94
N GLN A 58 -12.05 -5.58 -3.27
CA GLN A 58 -12.35 -6.67 -4.18
C GLN A 58 -11.23 -7.73 -4.18
N ILE A 59 -9.97 -7.29 -4.15
CA ILE A 59 -8.80 -8.18 -4.08
C ILE A 59 -8.80 -8.98 -2.78
N GLY A 60 -9.09 -8.33 -1.65
CA GLY A 60 -9.20 -9.00 -0.35
C GLY A 60 -10.32 -10.04 -0.32
N ASN A 61 -11.47 -9.74 -0.92
CA ASN A 61 -12.58 -10.71 -1.03
C ASN A 61 -12.19 -11.93 -1.87
N ILE A 62 -11.40 -11.75 -2.94
CA ILE A 62 -10.89 -12.86 -3.74
C ILE A 62 -9.89 -13.68 -2.93
N ALA A 63 -8.96 -13.03 -2.22
CA ALA A 63 -8.00 -13.74 -1.37
C ALA A 63 -8.71 -14.58 -0.29
N GLU A 64 -9.72 -14.02 0.38
CA GLU A 64 -10.55 -14.73 1.35
C GLU A 64 -11.33 -15.89 0.73
N LYS A 65 -11.98 -15.68 -0.43
CA LYS A 65 -12.69 -16.72 -1.18
C LYS A 65 -11.79 -17.92 -1.50
N HIS A 66 -10.52 -17.67 -1.82
CA HIS A 66 -9.56 -18.71 -2.18
C HIS A 66 -8.71 -19.19 -1.00
N ASN A 67 -8.96 -18.71 0.22
CA ASN A 67 -8.18 -19.03 1.43
C ASN A 67 -6.67 -18.76 1.27
N VAL A 68 -6.33 -17.64 0.61
CA VAL A 68 -4.95 -17.18 0.38
C VAL A 68 -4.66 -15.98 1.27
N TYR A 69 -3.47 -15.89 1.86
CA TYR A 69 -3.09 -14.70 2.62
C TYR A 69 -3.04 -13.46 1.72
N PHE A 70 -3.56 -12.34 2.23
CA PHE A 70 -3.51 -11.06 1.54
C PHE A 70 -2.64 -10.05 2.28
N HIS A 71 -1.59 -9.58 1.60
CA HIS A 71 -0.79 -8.43 1.99
C HIS A 71 -1.11 -7.22 1.12
N THR A 72 -1.23 -6.04 1.74
CA THR A 72 -1.23 -4.77 1.01
C THR A 72 -0.21 -3.77 1.54
N ASP A 73 0.57 -3.20 0.62
CA ASP A 73 1.45 -2.07 0.94
C ASP A 73 0.64 -0.77 0.92
N ALA A 74 0.40 -0.22 2.11
CA ALA A 74 -0.35 1.00 2.34
C ALA A 74 0.56 2.21 2.65
N VAL A 75 1.86 2.14 2.36
CA VAL A 75 2.83 3.21 2.64
C VAL A 75 2.42 4.54 2.02
N GLN A 76 1.80 4.52 0.84
CA GLN A 76 1.34 5.72 0.14
C GLN A 76 -0.12 6.09 0.41
N THR A 77 -0.85 5.30 1.19
CA THR A 77 -2.29 5.52 1.45
C THR A 77 -2.58 5.84 2.91
N ALA A 78 -1.82 5.27 3.85
CA ALA A 78 -1.94 5.55 5.27
C ALA A 78 -1.84 7.06 5.56
N GLY A 79 -2.84 7.59 6.26
CA GLY A 79 -2.94 9.02 6.59
C GLY A 79 -3.36 9.94 5.43
N LYS A 80 -3.66 9.40 4.23
CA LYS A 80 -4.09 10.18 3.05
C LYS A 80 -5.50 9.83 2.58
N ILE A 81 -5.90 8.57 2.75
CA ILE A 81 -7.26 8.08 2.52
C ILE A 81 -7.68 7.23 3.71
N ALA A 82 -9.00 7.13 3.93
CA ALA A 82 -9.52 6.26 4.97
C ALA A 82 -9.24 4.79 4.63
N ILE A 83 -8.63 4.05 5.55
CA ILE A 83 -8.38 2.62 5.42
C ILE A 83 -9.22 1.93 6.49
N ASN A 84 -10.14 1.07 6.05
CA ASN A 84 -10.92 0.23 6.93
C ASN A 84 -10.43 -1.22 6.81
N LEU A 85 -9.64 -1.66 7.79
CA LEU A 85 -9.03 -2.99 7.79
C LEU A 85 -10.07 -4.11 7.68
N SER A 86 -11.23 -3.98 8.33
CA SER A 86 -12.27 -5.01 8.25
C SER A 86 -12.91 -5.13 6.87
N LYS A 87 -12.98 -4.02 6.10
CA LYS A 87 -13.45 -4.06 4.71
C LYS A 87 -12.38 -4.52 3.73
N THR A 88 -11.10 -4.32 4.04
CA THR A 88 -10.02 -4.70 3.12
C THR A 88 -9.73 -6.19 3.09
N ASN A 89 -10.11 -6.93 4.13
CA ASN A 89 -9.78 -8.35 4.29
C ASN A 89 -8.27 -8.68 4.18
N ALA A 90 -7.39 -7.69 4.42
CA ALA A 90 -5.95 -7.92 4.45
C ALA A 90 -5.54 -8.67 5.72
N ASN A 91 -4.74 -9.72 5.55
CA ASN A 91 -4.05 -10.39 6.64
C ASN A 91 -2.84 -9.60 7.12
N LEU A 92 -2.17 -8.92 6.18
CA LEU A 92 -0.96 -8.15 6.42
C LEU A 92 -1.10 -6.76 5.79
N LEU A 93 -0.66 -5.70 6.48
CA LEU A 93 -0.61 -4.36 5.89
C LEU A 93 0.65 -3.61 6.34
N SER A 94 1.40 -3.08 5.36
CA SER A 94 2.62 -2.33 5.62
C SER A 94 2.39 -0.82 5.55
N LEU A 95 2.98 -0.05 6.47
CA LEU A 95 3.00 1.42 6.42
C LEU A 95 4.32 2.00 6.96
N SER A 96 4.67 3.22 6.54
CA SER A 96 5.89 3.90 6.97
C SER A 96 5.64 5.35 7.34
N ALA A 97 6.17 5.78 8.50
CA ALA A 97 5.81 7.05 9.12
C ALA A 97 6.17 8.28 8.29
N HIS A 98 7.31 8.25 7.61
CA HIS A 98 7.80 9.38 6.82
C HIS A 98 6.95 9.72 5.59
N LYS A 99 5.91 8.92 5.26
CA LYS A 99 4.94 9.23 4.19
C LYS A 99 3.69 9.96 4.68
N PHE A 100 3.51 10.06 5.99
CA PHE A 100 2.46 10.84 6.66
C PHE A 100 3.05 11.76 7.74
N TYR A 101 4.21 12.37 7.42
CA TYR A 101 4.91 13.39 8.23
C TYR A 101 5.47 12.90 9.58
N GLY A 102 5.58 11.59 9.79
CA GLY A 102 6.27 11.02 10.94
C GLY A 102 7.78 10.87 10.74
N PRO A 103 8.51 10.40 11.77
CA PRO A 103 9.95 10.25 11.71
C PRO A 103 10.40 9.20 10.68
N LYS A 104 11.60 9.38 10.12
CA LYS A 104 12.25 8.37 9.27
C LYS A 104 12.77 7.22 10.13
N GLY A 105 12.88 6.03 9.55
CA GLY A 105 13.43 4.85 10.23
C GLY A 105 12.43 4.10 11.13
N ILE A 106 11.12 4.34 10.97
CA ILE A 106 10.07 3.60 11.66
C ILE A 106 8.90 3.30 10.71
N GLY A 107 8.27 2.15 10.91
CA GLY A 107 7.10 1.68 10.16
C GLY A 107 6.32 0.68 11.01
N VAL A 108 5.21 0.19 10.45
CA VAL A 108 4.35 -0.81 11.08
C VAL A 108 4.02 -1.88 10.06
N LEU A 109 4.07 -3.13 10.50
CA LEU A 109 3.40 -4.25 9.85
C LEU A 109 2.19 -4.60 10.71
N TYR A 110 1.00 -4.34 10.20
CA TYR A 110 -0.23 -4.88 10.77
C TYR A 110 -0.32 -6.36 10.44
N ILE A 111 -0.68 -7.17 11.44
CA ILE A 111 -0.93 -8.61 11.32
C ILE A 111 -2.34 -8.86 11.87
N LYS A 112 -3.23 -9.37 11.03
CA LYS A 112 -4.59 -9.77 11.44
C LYS A 112 -4.47 -10.96 12.40
N ASN A 113 -5.31 -10.99 13.43
CA ASN A 113 -5.39 -12.14 14.34
C ASN A 113 -5.53 -13.45 13.55
N ASN A 114 -4.86 -14.50 14.03
CA ASN A 114 -4.77 -15.81 13.39
C ASN A 114 -4.01 -15.83 12.04
N THR A 115 -3.25 -14.78 11.72
CA THR A 115 -2.27 -14.80 10.63
C THR A 115 -0.91 -15.18 11.19
N THR A 116 -0.36 -16.31 10.75
CA THR A 116 0.94 -16.81 11.20
C THR A 116 2.01 -16.38 10.21
N ILE A 117 3.08 -15.76 10.72
CA ILE A 117 4.30 -15.46 9.95
C ILE A 117 5.52 -15.78 10.80
N ASP A 118 6.63 -16.15 10.17
CA ASP A 118 7.89 -16.32 10.88
C ASP A 118 8.56 -14.96 11.14
N PRO A 119 9.11 -14.70 12.34
CA PRO A 119 9.84 -13.47 12.61
C PRO A 119 11.02 -13.30 11.67
N LEU A 120 11.19 -12.13 11.03
CA LEU A 120 12.38 -11.88 10.20
C LEU A 120 13.64 -11.64 11.05
N ILE A 121 13.46 -11.02 12.22
CA ILE A 121 14.54 -10.69 13.16
C ILE A 121 14.31 -11.50 14.43
N HIS A 122 15.12 -12.53 14.64
CA HIS A 122 15.06 -13.40 15.81
C HIS A 122 15.80 -12.78 17.01
N GLY A 123 15.38 -13.13 18.23
CA GLY A 123 16.02 -12.65 19.47
C GLY A 123 15.04 -12.61 20.65
N GLY A 124 15.01 -11.49 21.37
CA GLY A 124 14.15 -11.29 22.55
C GLY A 124 12.65 -11.27 22.23
N SER A 125 11.85 -11.06 23.28
CA SER A 125 10.37 -11.13 23.23
C SER A 125 9.67 -9.83 22.81
N GLN A 126 10.41 -8.84 22.29
CA GLN A 126 9.84 -7.57 21.83
C GLN A 126 8.80 -7.79 20.71
N GLU A 127 7.82 -6.89 20.62
CA GLU A 127 6.73 -6.96 19.63
C GLU A 127 6.08 -8.36 19.57
N TYR A 128 5.79 -8.96 20.73
CA TYR A 128 5.21 -10.31 20.85
C TYR A 128 6.10 -11.40 20.22
N SER A 129 7.42 -11.25 20.33
CA SER A 129 8.43 -12.09 19.68
C SER A 129 8.41 -12.07 18.15
N MET A 130 7.66 -11.14 17.53
CA MET A 130 7.56 -11.03 16.07
C MET A 130 8.71 -10.23 15.45
N ARG A 131 9.34 -9.36 16.25
CA ARG A 131 10.48 -8.56 15.82
C ARG A 131 11.35 -8.24 17.02
N ALA A 132 12.47 -8.93 17.14
CA ALA A 132 13.41 -8.69 18.23
C ALA A 132 14.14 -7.34 18.12
N GLY A 133 14.64 -6.89 19.27
CA GLY A 133 15.43 -5.67 19.42
C GLY A 133 14.64 -4.56 20.10
N THR A 134 15.31 -3.82 20.99
CA THR A 134 14.71 -2.77 21.81
C THR A 134 13.90 -1.78 21.00
N GLU A 135 12.72 -1.46 21.49
CA GLU A 135 11.76 -0.58 20.85
C GLU A 135 12.31 0.84 20.75
N ASN A 136 12.21 1.43 19.55
CA ASN A 136 12.54 2.82 19.35
C ASN A 136 11.37 3.70 19.85
N VAL A 137 11.27 3.84 21.17
CA VAL A 137 10.13 4.48 21.86
C VAL A 137 9.80 5.87 21.30
N SER A 138 10.80 6.71 21.08
CA SER A 138 10.60 8.06 20.56
C SER A 138 10.01 8.05 19.15
N ASN A 139 10.51 7.18 18.27
CA ASN A 139 9.96 7.03 16.92
C ASN A 139 8.57 6.38 16.92
N ILE A 140 8.27 5.46 17.83
CA ILE A 140 6.94 4.85 17.98
C ILE A 140 5.93 5.91 18.38
N VAL A 141 6.24 6.74 19.37
CA VAL A 141 5.38 7.87 19.79
C VAL A 141 5.20 8.86 18.64
N GLY A 142 6.29 9.21 17.93
CA GLY A 142 6.24 10.11 16.78
C GLY A 142 5.38 9.56 15.63
N LEU A 143 5.48 8.26 15.33
CA LEU A 143 4.65 7.58 14.34
C LEU A 143 3.18 7.64 14.75
N GLY A 144 2.85 7.26 15.98
CA GLY A 144 1.48 7.26 16.49
C GLY A 144 0.85 8.65 16.39
N LYS A 145 1.58 9.70 16.80
CA LYS A 145 1.08 11.07 16.73
C LYS A 145 0.90 11.56 15.29
N ALA A 146 1.85 11.27 14.42
CA ALA A 146 1.78 11.66 13.01
C ALA A 146 0.59 10.99 12.30
N LEU A 147 0.34 9.70 12.59
CA LEU A 147 -0.79 8.97 12.04
C LEU A 147 -2.13 9.52 12.56
N GLU A 148 -2.26 9.76 13.87
CA GLU A 148 -3.45 10.34 14.51
C GLU A 148 -3.82 11.68 13.84
N LEU A 149 -2.85 12.59 13.71
CA LEU A 149 -3.06 13.90 13.10
C LEU A 149 -3.40 13.81 11.61
N SER A 150 -2.74 12.90 10.89
CA SER A 150 -2.97 12.71 9.46
C SER A 150 -4.38 12.19 9.20
N VAL A 151 -4.83 11.19 9.97
CA VAL A 151 -6.19 10.62 9.86
C VAL A 151 -7.26 11.67 10.13
N LYS A 152 -7.12 12.47 11.20
CA LYS A 152 -8.05 13.57 11.53
C LYS A 152 -8.18 14.62 10.42
N ARG A 153 -7.20 14.72 9.53
CA ARG A 153 -7.12 15.74 8.47
C ARG A 153 -7.37 15.16 7.07
N ILE A 154 -7.72 13.88 6.92
CA ILE A 154 -7.91 13.26 5.60
C ILE A 154 -8.91 14.08 4.77
N ASP A 155 -10.11 14.32 5.29
CA ASP A 155 -11.17 14.97 4.53
C ASP A 155 -10.84 16.42 4.20
N THR A 156 -10.37 17.20 5.20
CA THR A 156 -10.00 18.60 5.01
C THR A 156 -8.82 18.75 4.05
N LYS A 157 -7.82 17.88 4.13
CA LYS A 157 -6.68 17.85 3.21
C LYS A 157 -7.11 17.47 1.80
N GLN A 158 -8.00 16.50 1.64
CA GLN A 158 -8.52 16.13 0.32
C GLN A 158 -9.32 17.26 -0.31
N GLN A 159 -10.21 17.92 0.45
CA GLN A 159 -10.99 19.07 -0.01
C GLN A 159 -10.10 20.23 -0.47
N TYR A 160 -8.97 20.45 0.22
CA TYR A 160 -8.01 21.51 -0.13
C TYR A 160 -7.11 21.13 -1.32
N ILE A 161 -6.52 19.93 -1.32
CA ILE A 161 -5.51 19.54 -2.31
C ILE A 161 -6.14 19.12 -3.64
N LYS A 162 -7.33 18.50 -3.63
CA LYS A 162 -7.93 17.95 -4.85
C LYS A 162 -8.18 19.03 -5.92
N PRO A 163 -8.75 20.22 -5.61
CA PRO A 163 -8.89 21.29 -6.59
C PRO A 163 -7.55 21.78 -7.14
N LEU A 164 -6.53 21.91 -6.28
CA LEU A 164 -5.17 22.31 -6.68
C LEU A 164 -4.55 21.29 -7.64
N GLN A 165 -4.69 19.99 -7.34
CA GLN A 165 -4.25 18.91 -8.22
C GLN A 165 -4.93 19.00 -9.58
N ILE A 166 -6.27 19.15 -9.62
CA ILE A 166 -7.04 19.22 -10.87
C ILE A 166 -6.61 20.43 -11.69
N GLN A 167 -6.46 21.59 -11.05
CA GLN A 167 -6.01 22.81 -11.69
C GLN A 167 -4.60 22.62 -12.26
N LEU A 168 -3.66 22.12 -11.48
CA LEU A 168 -2.28 21.90 -11.90
C LEU A 168 -2.21 20.93 -13.10
N ILE A 169 -2.87 19.78 -13.02
CA ILE A 169 -2.93 18.81 -14.12
C ILE A 169 -3.51 19.45 -15.38
N SER A 170 -4.64 20.16 -15.25
CA SER A 170 -5.33 20.76 -16.39
C SER A 170 -4.48 21.83 -17.06
N GLN A 171 -3.77 22.66 -16.27
CA GLN A 171 -2.89 23.69 -16.81
C GLN A 171 -1.66 23.10 -17.49
N ILE A 172 -1.07 22.03 -16.95
CA ILE A 172 0.07 21.36 -17.60
C ILE A 172 -0.36 20.76 -18.94
N LEU A 173 -1.45 19.98 -18.95
CA LEU A 173 -1.94 19.33 -20.17
C LEU A 173 -2.39 20.33 -21.25
N LYS A 174 -2.91 21.49 -20.84
CA LYS A 174 -3.33 22.54 -21.76
C LYS A 174 -2.15 23.28 -22.38
N ASN A 175 -1.12 23.59 -21.59
CA ASN A 175 -0.07 24.54 -21.98
C ASN A 175 1.25 23.88 -22.41
N ILE A 176 1.46 22.60 -22.14
CA ILE A 176 2.70 21.88 -22.49
C ILE A 176 2.40 20.82 -23.57
N PRO A 177 2.74 21.08 -24.84
CA PRO A 177 2.57 20.11 -25.92
C PRO A 177 3.30 18.80 -25.63
N GLY A 178 2.63 17.68 -25.82
CA GLY A 178 3.20 16.35 -25.59
C GLY A 178 3.13 15.85 -24.13
N ALA A 179 2.71 16.68 -23.17
CA ALA A 179 2.49 16.26 -21.80
C ALA A 179 1.36 15.22 -21.69
N LYS A 180 1.54 14.21 -20.84
CA LYS A 180 0.59 13.09 -20.67
C LYS A 180 0.51 12.69 -19.22
N LEU A 181 -0.71 12.76 -18.67
CA LEU A 181 -0.97 12.25 -17.33
C LEU A 181 -0.83 10.73 -17.29
N ASN A 182 0.11 10.24 -16.47
CA ASN A 182 0.23 8.83 -16.18
C ASN A 182 -0.73 8.38 -15.06
N GLY A 183 -1.27 7.17 -15.21
CA GLY A 183 -2.23 6.58 -14.27
C GLY A 183 -3.68 7.03 -14.45
N HIS A 184 -4.54 6.58 -13.54
CA HIS A 184 -5.96 6.89 -13.59
C HIS A 184 -6.25 8.38 -13.32
N LYS A 185 -7.24 8.96 -14.01
CA LYS A 185 -7.60 10.40 -13.88
C LYS A 185 -8.26 10.71 -12.52
N SER A 186 -9.28 9.95 -12.15
CA SER A 186 -10.08 10.18 -10.94
C SER A 186 -9.68 9.30 -9.75
N ASN A 187 -9.61 7.98 -9.94
CA ASN A 187 -9.21 6.99 -8.93
C ASN A 187 -7.69 7.01 -8.63
N ARG A 188 -7.22 8.14 -8.09
CA ARG A 188 -5.83 8.38 -7.71
C ARG A 188 -5.75 9.17 -6.40
N LEU A 189 -4.61 9.07 -5.72
CA LEU A 189 -4.29 9.91 -4.57
C LEU A 189 -4.30 11.40 -4.95
N CYS A 190 -4.92 12.23 -4.11
CA CYS A 190 -5.07 13.66 -4.36
C CYS A 190 -3.74 14.42 -4.38
N ASP A 191 -2.72 13.91 -3.69
CA ASP A 191 -1.40 14.54 -3.56
C ASP A 191 -0.37 14.04 -4.59
N ASN A 192 -0.80 13.25 -5.58
CA ASN A 192 0.09 12.74 -6.63
C ASN A 192 -0.11 13.46 -7.97
N VAL A 193 0.94 14.12 -8.45
CA VAL A 193 0.99 14.83 -9.75
C VAL A 193 2.25 14.47 -10.55
N LEU A 194 3.13 13.63 -9.99
CA LEU A 194 4.57 13.61 -10.28
C LEU A 194 5.03 13.01 -11.64
N ARG A 195 4.13 12.70 -12.57
CA ARG A 195 4.49 12.29 -13.95
C ARG A 195 3.41 12.69 -14.96
N ILE A 196 3.38 13.98 -15.31
CA ILE A 196 2.65 14.53 -16.46
C ILE A 196 3.65 14.89 -17.56
#